data_AF-A0A562RB65-F1
#
_entry.id   AF-A0A562RB65-F1
#
_cell.length_a   1.000
_cell.length_b   1.000
_cell.length_c   1.000
_cell.angle_alpha   90.00
_cell.angle_beta   90.00
_cell.angle_gamma   90.00
#
_symmetry.space_group_name_H-M   'P 1'
#
loop_
_entity.id
_entity.type
_entity.pdbx_description
1 polymer ?
#
loop_
_entity_poly.entity_id
_entity_poly.type
_entity_poly.pdbx_seq_one_letter_code
_entity_poly.pdbx_strand_id
1 'polypeptide(L)'
;MPLPKLPTKPATLLLAKDYPQASGANPVPFPETAAAPKKTARGAKAAAVSEPALAPAASPAAAPIMAEATAPAAKKTARKGAVASVPPVAEVAAAKPASKPVTYPAPAAPAAAPVEAKAPRGKVTPIKAEAPQQPKHKMGEVNKSSTSRHADEAGVTKLFVLDTNVLMHDPTSLFRFEEHDVYLPMMTLEELDNHKKGMSEVARNARQVSRTLDALVANTDDDAIEEGILLSKLGNKDAKGRLFFQTKLQIADLPEGLPQGKADNQILAVVRSLEGEQEGRAVVLVSKDINMRIKARALGLPAEDYFNDHVLEDTDLLYSGIVQLPDDFWNKHGKDMESWSENKNGQSTTYYRVTGPFVPSLLVNQFVYLEPNNGEASFYGQVKQLNGKTAVLRVLRDFSHNKNNVWGVTARNREQNFALNLLMDPECDFVTLLGQAGTGKTLLALASGLAQVLETKLYNEIIVTRVTVPVGEDIGFLPGTEEEKMGPWMGAFDDNLEVLNKSDNDAGEWGRAATQDLIRSRIKIKSLNFMRGRTFVNKFLIIDEAQNLTPKQMKTLVTRAGPGTKILCLGNIAQIDTPYLTEGSSGLTYVVDRFKGWSHSGHVTLARGERSRLADHASDVL
;
A
#
# COMPACT_ATOMS: atom_id res chain seq x y z
N MET A 1 -39.03 10.74 -4.26
CA MET A 1 -39.93 10.35 -5.38
C MET A 1 -39.79 8.84 -5.57
N PRO A 2 -40.83 8.08 -5.95
CA PRO A 2 -40.64 6.66 -6.25
C PRO A 2 -39.60 6.49 -7.37
N LEU A 3 -38.76 5.46 -7.26
CA LEU A 3 -37.74 5.15 -8.26
C LEU A 3 -38.38 5.04 -9.66
N PRO A 4 -37.76 5.62 -10.71
CA PRO A 4 -38.30 5.54 -12.06
C PRO A 4 -38.34 4.08 -12.53
N LYS A 5 -39.45 3.71 -13.20
CA LYS A 5 -39.65 2.37 -13.74
C LYS A 5 -38.64 2.09 -14.86
N LEU A 6 -38.19 0.83 -14.94
CA LEU A 6 -37.27 0.36 -15.99
C LEU A 6 -37.82 0.68 -17.40
N PRO A 7 -37.00 1.24 -18.31
CA PRO A 7 -37.44 1.51 -19.68
C PRO A 7 -37.74 0.23 -20.46
N THR A 8 -38.86 0.21 -21.18
CA THR A 8 -39.33 -0.95 -21.97
C THR A 8 -38.96 -0.88 -23.45
N LYS A 9 -38.16 0.11 -23.88
CA LYS A 9 -37.78 0.28 -25.30
C LYS A 9 -36.29 0.62 -25.45
N PRO A 10 -35.57 0.00 -26.40
CA PRO A 10 -34.19 0.36 -26.71
C PRO A 10 -34.14 1.72 -27.41
N ALA A 11 -33.31 2.64 -26.92
CA ALA A 11 -33.02 3.90 -27.58
C ALA A 11 -32.00 3.66 -28.70
N THR A 12 -32.26 4.24 -29.87
CA THR A 12 -31.39 4.19 -31.05
C THR A 12 -30.20 5.14 -30.83
N LEU A 13 -28.98 4.65 -31.02
CA LEU A 13 -27.76 5.47 -30.98
C LEU A 13 -27.82 6.58 -32.04
N LEU A 14 -27.64 7.84 -31.65
CA LEU A 14 -27.46 8.95 -32.59
C LEU A 14 -26.08 8.91 -33.25
N LEU A 15 -26.03 9.36 -34.51
CA LEU A 15 -24.81 9.39 -35.33
C LEU A 15 -23.90 10.55 -34.90
N ALA A 16 -22.58 10.39 -35.08
CA ALA A 16 -21.56 11.36 -34.66
C ALA A 16 -21.74 12.80 -35.19
N LYS A 17 -22.52 12.97 -36.27
CA LYS A 17 -22.85 14.29 -36.86
C LYS A 17 -23.84 15.12 -36.05
N ASP A 18 -24.54 14.50 -35.10
CA ASP A 18 -25.58 15.14 -34.29
C ASP A 18 -25.02 15.64 -32.94
N TYR A 19 -23.70 15.60 -32.74
CA TYR A 19 -23.03 16.22 -31.60
C TYR A 19 -22.81 17.73 -31.82
N PRO A 20 -23.19 18.61 -30.88
CA PRO A 20 -22.79 20.01 -30.94
C PRO A 20 -21.28 20.14 -30.73
N GLN A 21 -20.58 20.83 -31.64
CA GLN A 21 -19.13 21.03 -31.56
C GLN A 21 -18.76 21.97 -30.40
N ALA A 22 -17.85 21.53 -29.54
CA ALA A 22 -17.27 22.36 -28.49
C ALA A 22 -16.10 23.20 -29.06
N SER A 23 -16.23 24.53 -29.05
CA SER A 23 -15.13 25.45 -29.35
C SER A 23 -14.27 25.66 -28.11
N GLY A 24 -13.12 24.99 -28.05
CA GLY A 24 -12.13 25.16 -26.98
C GLY A 24 -10.71 24.88 -27.49
N ALA A 25 -9.78 25.79 -27.21
CA ALA A 25 -8.40 25.77 -27.69
C ALA A 25 -7.57 24.70 -26.97
N ASN A 26 -7.59 23.47 -27.49
CA ASN A 26 -6.50 22.46 -27.49
C ASN A 26 -7.10 21.09 -27.85
N PRO A 27 -7.07 20.68 -29.13
CA PRO A 27 -7.53 19.34 -29.51
C PRO A 27 -6.49 18.28 -29.14
N VAL A 28 -6.91 17.27 -28.38
CA VAL A 28 -6.17 16.01 -28.20
C VAL A 28 -6.42 15.15 -29.45
N PRO A 29 -5.38 14.69 -30.18
CA PRO A 29 -5.60 13.93 -31.41
C PRO A 29 -6.04 12.49 -31.10
N PHE A 30 -7.16 12.08 -31.68
CA PHE A 30 -7.55 10.67 -31.78
C PHE A 30 -6.89 10.03 -33.01
N PRO A 31 -6.41 8.77 -32.95
CA PRO A 31 -5.80 8.12 -34.10
C PRO A 31 -6.88 7.74 -35.13
N GLU A 32 -6.74 8.26 -36.35
CA GLU A 32 -7.59 7.90 -37.49
C GLU A 32 -7.36 6.44 -37.92
N THR A 33 -8.45 5.73 -38.15
CA THR A 33 -8.49 4.39 -38.72
C THR A 33 -7.94 4.39 -40.15
N ALA A 34 -6.89 3.60 -40.40
CA ALA A 34 -6.25 3.46 -41.71
C ALA A 34 -7.22 2.86 -42.75
N ALA A 35 -7.50 3.64 -43.79
CA ALA A 35 -8.18 3.19 -45.00
C ALA A 35 -7.20 2.49 -45.96
N ALA A 36 -7.65 1.40 -46.58
CA ALA A 36 -6.90 0.58 -47.54
C ALA A 36 -6.50 1.36 -48.82
N PRO A 37 -5.33 1.09 -49.43
CA PRO A 37 -4.93 1.79 -50.65
C PRO A 37 -5.47 1.09 -51.91
N LYS A 38 -6.08 1.91 -52.78
CA LYS A 38 -6.42 1.57 -54.18
C LYS A 38 -5.18 1.66 -55.07
N LYS A 39 -5.08 0.71 -56.00
CA LYS A 39 -4.13 0.69 -57.14
C LYS A 39 -4.43 1.79 -58.14
N THR A 40 -3.40 2.51 -58.62
CA THR A 40 -3.29 3.01 -60.01
C THR A 40 -1.83 3.17 -60.42
N ALA A 41 -1.59 3.03 -61.73
CA ALA A 41 -0.33 2.67 -62.36
C ALA A 41 0.40 3.83 -63.08
N ARG A 42 1.60 3.51 -63.60
CA ARG A 42 2.48 4.19 -64.60
C ARG A 42 3.35 5.36 -64.11
N GLY A 43 4.67 5.40 -64.38
CA GLY A 43 5.56 4.49 -65.12
C GLY A 43 7.01 5.01 -65.25
N ALA A 44 7.93 4.10 -65.64
CA ALA A 44 9.25 4.26 -66.30
C ALA A 44 10.32 5.19 -65.66
N LYS A 45 11.63 4.88 -65.55
CA LYS A 45 12.52 4.00 -66.33
C LYS A 45 13.90 3.85 -65.61
N ALA A 46 14.49 2.64 -65.69
CA ALA A 46 15.94 2.28 -65.81
C ALA A 46 16.96 2.67 -64.71
N ALA A 47 17.99 1.90 -64.34
CA ALA A 47 18.46 0.53 -64.62
C ALA A 47 19.67 0.19 -63.70
N ALA A 48 19.89 -1.11 -63.41
CA ALA A 48 21.16 -1.86 -63.15
C ALA A 48 20.99 -2.85 -61.98
N VAL A 49 20.72 -4.16 -62.23
CA VAL A 49 21.69 -5.30 -62.32
C VAL A 49 22.38 -5.54 -60.95
N SER A 50 22.36 -6.69 -60.26
CA SER A 50 21.92 -8.08 -60.52
C SER A 50 21.88 -8.86 -59.18
N GLU A 51 20.91 -9.76 -59.07
CA GLU A 51 20.77 -10.93 -58.16
C GLU A 51 21.94 -11.96 -58.27
N PRO A 52 21.96 -13.15 -57.59
CA PRO A 52 20.98 -13.71 -56.64
C PRO A 52 21.52 -14.39 -55.36
N ALA A 53 20.58 -14.56 -54.42
CA ALA A 53 20.21 -15.72 -53.59
C ALA A 53 21.24 -16.80 -53.18
N LEU A 54 21.19 -17.16 -51.89
CA LEU A 54 21.39 -18.53 -51.44
C LEU A 54 20.64 -18.81 -50.11
N ALA A 55 19.86 -19.89 -50.15
CA ALA A 55 19.42 -20.70 -49.03
C ALA A 55 19.65 -22.17 -49.45
N PRO A 56 19.47 -23.19 -48.59
CA PRO A 56 19.93 -23.39 -47.21
C PRO A 56 20.67 -24.76 -47.07
N ALA A 57 21.11 -25.13 -45.86
CA ALA A 57 21.04 -26.48 -45.23
C ALA A 57 22.28 -26.98 -44.45
N ALA A 58 21.95 -27.59 -43.29
CA ALA A 58 22.53 -28.78 -42.63
C ALA A 58 23.89 -28.76 -41.89
N SER A 59 23.86 -29.37 -40.68
CA SER A 59 24.95 -29.68 -39.74
C SER A 59 26.05 -30.61 -40.30
N PRO A 60 27.17 -30.78 -39.57
CA PRO A 60 27.33 -32.02 -38.79
C PRO A 60 28.07 -31.88 -37.44
N ALA A 61 28.07 -32.98 -36.67
CA ALA A 61 28.73 -33.16 -35.37
C ALA A 61 30.18 -33.68 -35.49
N ALA A 62 31.03 -33.37 -34.50
CA ALA A 62 32.13 -34.21 -33.99
C ALA A 62 32.80 -33.57 -32.74
N ALA A 63 33.16 -34.40 -31.75
CA ALA A 63 34.03 -34.09 -30.60
C ALA A 63 35.39 -34.84 -30.78
N PRO A 64 36.31 -34.98 -29.80
CA PRO A 64 36.77 -34.14 -28.66
C PRO A 64 38.32 -34.02 -28.59
N ILE A 65 38.95 -32.98 -28.01
CA ILE A 65 40.37 -33.06 -27.53
C ILE A 65 40.66 -32.08 -26.35
N MET A 66 41.57 -32.54 -25.49
CA MET A 66 42.06 -32.06 -24.18
C MET A 66 42.91 -30.76 -24.15
N ALA A 67 43.04 -30.19 -22.93
CA ALA A 67 44.26 -29.67 -22.24
C ALA A 67 43.89 -28.43 -21.38
N GLU A 68 43.88 -28.47 -20.04
CA GLU A 68 44.96 -28.49 -19.03
C GLU A 68 45.36 -27.08 -18.50
N ALA A 69 45.35 -26.96 -17.16
CA ALA A 69 46.17 -26.09 -16.29
C ALA A 69 46.02 -24.55 -16.37
N THR A 70 46.15 -23.73 -15.32
CA THR A 70 46.51 -23.87 -13.90
C THR A 70 46.21 -22.53 -13.20
N ALA A 71 45.83 -22.58 -11.93
CA ALA A 71 45.84 -21.43 -11.01
C ALA A 71 46.99 -21.58 -9.99
N PRO A 72 47.63 -20.50 -9.52
CA PRO A 72 48.77 -20.58 -8.62
C PRO A 72 48.40 -20.59 -7.14
N ALA A 73 49.34 -21.13 -6.38
CA ALA A 73 49.31 -21.50 -4.98
C ALA A 73 49.84 -20.43 -4.01
N ALA A 74 49.56 -20.62 -2.72
CA ALA A 74 50.44 -20.39 -1.56
C ALA A 74 49.68 -20.77 -0.27
N LYS A 75 50.22 -21.29 0.83
CA LYS A 75 51.43 -22.06 1.18
C LYS A 75 51.17 -22.56 2.61
N LYS A 76 51.58 -23.80 2.92
CA LYS A 76 51.49 -24.43 4.26
C LYS A 76 52.62 -23.98 5.19
N THR A 77 52.36 -23.98 6.49
CA THR A 77 53.31 -24.41 7.53
C THR A 77 52.59 -25.31 8.54
N ALA A 78 53.31 -26.31 9.06
CA ALA A 78 52.81 -27.45 9.81
C ALA A 78 53.23 -27.40 11.28
N ARG A 79 52.43 -27.99 12.19
CA ARG A 79 52.94 -28.95 13.20
C ARG A 79 51.81 -29.73 13.90
N LYS A 80 52.19 -30.95 14.28
CA LYS A 80 51.42 -32.10 14.78
C LYS A 80 50.84 -31.92 16.18
N GLY A 81 49.79 -32.70 16.49
CA GLY A 81 49.75 -33.46 17.75
C GLY A 81 48.35 -33.78 18.31
N ALA A 82 48.03 -35.08 18.29
CA ALA A 82 47.20 -35.85 19.23
C ALA A 82 45.84 -36.36 18.72
N VAL A 83 45.73 -37.69 18.78
CA VAL A 83 44.67 -38.59 18.30
C VAL A 83 44.10 -39.31 19.54
N ALA A 84 42.78 -39.47 19.61
CA ALA A 84 42.09 -40.55 20.33
C ALA A 84 40.67 -40.65 19.73
N SER A 85 40.40 -41.52 18.75
CA SER A 85 40.07 -42.96 18.85
C SER A 85 38.73 -43.26 19.53
N VAL A 86 37.69 -43.43 18.70
CA VAL A 86 36.47 -44.25 18.91
C VAL A 86 36.86 -45.71 18.61
N PRO A 87 36.41 -46.77 19.35
CA PRO A 87 35.21 -47.57 18.98
C PRO A 87 34.59 -48.39 20.17
N PRO A 88 33.77 -49.46 19.98
CA PRO A 88 32.35 -49.44 19.61
C PRO A 88 31.42 -50.33 20.50
N VAL A 89 30.10 -50.19 20.25
CA VAL A 89 28.94 -51.11 20.39
C VAL A 89 29.00 -52.34 21.33
N ALA A 90 28.02 -52.43 22.24
CA ALA A 90 27.35 -53.68 22.59
C ALA A 90 25.87 -53.43 22.95
N GLU A 91 25.01 -54.27 22.36
CA GLU A 91 23.56 -54.38 22.50
C GLU A 91 23.20 -55.11 23.82
N VAL A 92 22.00 -54.88 24.38
CA VAL A 92 21.05 -55.89 24.92
C VAL A 92 19.95 -55.25 25.82
N ALA A 93 18.72 -55.63 25.47
CA ALA A 93 17.47 -55.82 26.25
C ALA A 93 16.59 -54.63 26.71
N ALA A 94 15.31 -54.83 26.39
CA ALA A 94 14.16 -53.98 26.62
C ALA A 94 13.60 -54.04 28.06
N ALA A 95 13.06 -52.91 28.53
CA ALA A 95 11.99 -52.87 29.53
C ALA A 95 11.17 -51.58 29.38
N LYS A 96 9.83 -51.72 29.36
CA LYS A 96 8.83 -50.65 29.21
C LYS A 96 8.86 -49.65 30.39
N PRO A 97 8.61 -48.35 30.20
CA PRO A 97 8.42 -47.44 31.31
C PRO A 97 6.95 -47.41 31.77
N ALA A 98 6.75 -47.62 33.07
CA ALA A 98 5.52 -47.32 33.78
C ALA A 98 5.68 -45.97 34.48
N SER A 99 4.91 -44.96 34.08
CA SER A 99 4.81 -43.68 34.80
C SER A 99 3.52 -43.67 35.63
N LYS A 100 3.67 -43.63 36.95
CA LYS A 100 2.59 -43.35 37.90
C LYS A 100 2.46 -41.83 38.11
N PRO A 101 1.23 -41.30 38.26
CA PRO A 101 0.98 -39.87 38.42
C PRO A 101 1.21 -39.41 39.86
N VAL A 102 1.72 -38.19 40.02
CA VAL A 102 1.80 -37.47 41.30
C VAL A 102 0.67 -36.43 41.33
N THR A 103 -0.20 -36.55 42.32
CA THR A 103 -1.37 -35.71 42.60
C THR A 103 -1.04 -34.52 43.51
N TYR A 104 -1.61 -33.35 43.22
CA TYR A 104 -1.72 -32.21 44.14
C TYR A 104 -3.17 -32.06 44.64
N PRO A 105 -3.41 -31.66 45.91
CA PRO A 105 -4.75 -31.64 46.51
C PRO A 105 -5.54 -30.37 46.17
N ALA A 106 -6.85 -30.53 46.04
CA ALA A 106 -7.83 -29.45 45.82
C ALA A 106 -8.32 -28.82 47.14
N PRO A 107 -8.66 -27.52 47.18
CA PRO A 107 -9.45 -26.95 48.26
C PRO A 107 -10.96 -27.07 47.98
N ALA A 108 -11.71 -27.40 49.04
CA ALA A 108 -13.14 -27.67 49.03
C ALA A 108 -14.03 -26.42 48.97
N ALA A 109 -15.20 -26.58 48.37
CA ALA A 109 -16.33 -25.65 48.44
C ALA A 109 -17.11 -25.80 49.76
N PRO A 110 -17.81 -24.73 50.22
CA PRO A 110 -19.03 -24.94 50.99
C PRO A 110 -20.26 -24.20 50.43
N ALA A 111 -21.41 -24.77 50.81
CA ALA A 111 -22.76 -24.57 50.31
C ALA A 111 -23.44 -23.24 50.72
N ALA A 112 -24.53 -22.92 50.00
CA ALA A 112 -25.42 -21.78 50.23
C ALA A 112 -26.63 -22.12 51.13
N ALA A 113 -27.03 -21.17 51.99
CA ALA A 113 -28.43 -20.75 52.27
C ALA A 113 -28.43 -19.50 53.23
N PRO A 114 -29.54 -18.75 53.42
CA PRO A 114 -29.58 -17.28 53.27
C PRO A 114 -29.84 -16.49 54.57
N VAL A 115 -29.45 -15.21 54.61
CA VAL A 115 -29.87 -14.27 55.69
C VAL A 115 -30.04 -12.83 55.17
N GLU A 116 -31.19 -12.24 55.51
CA GLU A 116 -31.56 -10.82 55.35
C GLU A 116 -30.72 -9.87 56.22
N ALA A 117 -30.49 -8.62 55.78
CA ALA A 117 -30.95 -7.40 56.46
C ALA A 117 -30.12 -6.12 56.17
N LYS A 118 -30.88 -5.04 55.89
CA LYS A 118 -30.71 -3.62 56.29
C LYS A 118 -29.56 -2.77 55.73
N ALA A 119 -29.98 -1.78 54.95
CA ALA A 119 -29.22 -0.60 54.51
C ALA A 119 -29.12 0.50 55.59
N PRO A 120 -28.09 1.36 55.55
CA PRO A 120 -28.13 2.70 56.10
C PRO A 120 -28.36 3.76 54.98
N ARG A 121 -29.31 4.67 55.24
CA ARG A 121 -29.61 5.86 54.43
C ARG A 121 -28.66 7.00 54.82
N GLY A 122 -27.87 7.49 53.87
CA GLY A 122 -27.24 8.82 53.90
C GLY A 122 -27.85 9.70 52.81
N LYS A 123 -28.35 10.89 53.19
CA LYS A 123 -29.06 11.83 52.31
C LYS A 123 -28.12 12.45 51.26
N VAL A 124 -28.50 12.38 49.99
CA VAL A 124 -27.92 13.20 48.91
C VAL A 124 -29.01 14.14 48.38
N THR A 125 -28.77 15.43 48.48
CA THR A 125 -29.57 16.52 47.90
C THR A 125 -29.31 16.60 46.39
N PRO A 126 -30.34 16.85 45.55
CA PRO A 126 -30.21 16.75 44.09
C PRO A 126 -29.55 18.00 43.48
N ILE A 127 -28.45 17.79 42.76
CA ILE A 127 -27.92 18.78 41.80
C ILE A 127 -28.63 18.55 40.46
N LYS A 128 -29.20 19.62 39.92
CA LYS A 128 -29.89 19.70 38.63
C LYS A 128 -28.98 19.19 37.50
N ALA A 129 -29.49 18.27 36.68
CA ALA A 129 -28.84 17.83 35.46
C ALA A 129 -28.88 18.95 34.40
N GLU A 130 -27.70 19.43 34.02
CA GLU A 130 -27.49 20.23 32.82
C GLU A 130 -27.36 19.28 31.61
N ALA A 131 -27.95 19.66 30.47
CA ALA A 131 -28.03 18.84 29.27
C ALA A 131 -26.63 18.48 28.71
N PRO A 132 -26.47 17.35 27.99
CA PRO A 132 -25.18 16.94 27.46
C PRO A 132 -24.73 17.94 26.38
N GLN A 133 -23.72 18.75 26.70
CA GLN A 133 -23.00 19.52 25.71
C GLN A 133 -22.16 18.55 24.86
N GLN A 134 -22.37 18.61 23.54
CA GLN A 134 -21.57 17.90 22.56
C GLN A 134 -20.09 18.33 22.69
N PRO A 135 -19.12 17.40 22.79
CA PRO A 135 -17.73 17.75 22.66
C PRO A 135 -17.49 18.18 21.20
N LYS A 136 -17.31 19.48 20.99
CA LYS A 136 -16.72 20.00 19.76
C LYS A 136 -15.26 19.56 19.74
N HIS A 137 -14.96 18.41 19.14
CA HIS A 137 -13.60 18.09 18.74
C HIS A 137 -13.16 19.14 17.71
N LYS A 138 -12.26 20.04 18.12
CA LYS A 138 -11.46 20.83 17.18
C LYS A 138 -10.51 19.87 16.46
N MET A 139 -10.38 20.08 15.15
CA MET A 139 -9.38 19.46 14.28
C MET A 139 -7.99 19.49 14.94
N GLY A 140 -7.22 18.41 14.72
CA GLY A 140 -5.95 18.11 15.40
C GLY A 140 -5.03 19.31 15.54
N GLU A 141 -4.77 19.71 16.78
CA GLU A 141 -3.66 20.61 17.08
C GLU A 141 -2.36 19.83 16.92
N VAL A 142 -1.58 20.18 15.89
CA VAL A 142 -0.16 19.86 15.80
C VAL A 142 0.49 20.19 17.14
N ASN A 143 1.34 19.29 17.67
CA ASN A 143 2.08 19.48 18.93
C ASN A 143 3.17 20.57 18.77
N LYS A 144 2.78 21.78 18.40
CA LYS A 144 3.63 22.97 18.30
C LYS A 144 4.07 23.40 19.69
N SER A 145 5.33 23.80 19.82
CA SER A 145 5.86 24.38 21.06
C SER A 145 5.15 25.72 21.37
N SER A 146 5.07 26.14 22.63
CA SER A 146 4.48 27.43 23.01
C SER A 146 5.16 28.60 22.30
N THR A 147 6.48 28.56 22.21
CA THR A 147 7.31 29.54 21.48
C THR A 147 6.94 29.60 20.00
N SER A 148 6.72 28.45 19.37
CA SER A 148 6.31 28.35 17.96
C SER A 148 4.89 28.88 17.72
N ARG A 149 3.96 28.64 18.66
CA ARG A 149 2.59 29.20 18.57
C ARG A 149 2.60 30.72 18.69
N HIS A 150 3.37 31.28 19.64
CA HIS A 150 3.49 32.72 19.77
C HIS A 150 4.14 33.38 18.55
N ALA A 151 5.13 32.74 17.93
CA ALA A 151 5.73 33.22 16.70
C ALA A 151 4.74 33.20 15.51
N ASP A 152 3.89 32.16 15.42
CA ASP A 152 2.80 32.11 14.41
C ASP A 152 1.80 33.26 14.62
N GLU A 153 1.37 33.49 15.85
CA GLU A 153 0.44 34.57 16.21
C GLU A 153 1.02 35.96 15.91
N ALA A 154 2.34 36.12 16.08
CA ALA A 154 3.05 37.35 15.80
C ALA A 154 3.45 37.52 14.31
N GLY A 155 3.28 36.49 13.47
CA GLY A 155 3.67 36.50 12.06
C GLY A 155 5.18 36.59 11.83
N VAL A 156 6.00 36.09 12.75
CA VAL A 156 7.47 36.18 12.69
C VAL A 156 8.07 34.91 12.10
N THR A 157 9.03 35.06 11.20
CA THR A 157 9.75 33.92 10.59
C THR A 157 10.57 33.16 11.62
N LYS A 158 10.35 31.84 11.72
CA LYS A 158 11.07 30.94 12.64
C LYS A 158 12.40 30.45 12.05
N LEU A 159 13.28 29.95 12.91
CA LEU A 159 14.50 29.23 12.53
C LEU A 159 14.38 27.78 13.01
N PHE A 160 14.29 26.85 12.07
CA PHE A 160 14.20 25.42 12.36
C PHE A 160 15.57 24.76 12.32
N VAL A 161 16.01 24.21 13.44
CA VAL A 161 17.24 23.41 13.52
C VAL A 161 16.87 21.96 13.26
N LEU A 162 17.45 21.35 12.21
CA LEU A 162 17.10 19.98 11.83
C LEU A 162 18.06 18.96 12.41
N ASP A 163 17.48 17.88 12.95
CA ASP A 163 18.20 16.65 13.27
C ASP A 163 18.47 15.82 11.99
N THR A 164 19.57 15.07 11.97
CA THR A 164 19.97 14.19 10.86
C THR A 164 18.91 13.16 10.54
N ASN A 165 18.21 12.64 11.56
CA ASN A 165 17.14 11.66 11.35
C ASN A 165 16.02 12.23 10.45
N VAL A 166 15.72 13.52 10.52
CA VAL A 166 14.75 14.17 9.65
C VAL A 166 15.20 14.09 8.19
N LEU A 167 16.44 14.48 7.93
CA LEU A 167 17.05 14.46 6.59
C LEU A 167 17.17 13.03 6.03
N MET A 168 17.51 12.07 6.88
CA MET A 168 17.70 10.66 6.50
C MET A 168 16.38 9.94 6.21
N HIS A 169 15.30 10.31 6.89
CA HIS A 169 13.98 9.77 6.59
C HIS A 169 13.31 10.47 5.41
N ASP A 170 13.61 11.75 5.20
CA ASP A 170 12.96 12.56 4.18
C ASP A 170 13.95 13.46 3.44
N PRO A 171 14.39 13.09 2.23
CA PRO A 171 15.38 13.85 1.50
C PRO A 171 14.86 15.20 0.94
N THR A 172 13.56 15.47 1.11
CA THR A 172 12.91 16.72 0.70
C THR A 172 12.58 17.66 1.87
N SER A 173 12.91 17.24 3.10
CA SER A 173 12.63 18.00 4.34
C SER A 173 13.15 19.43 4.33
N LEU A 174 14.31 19.70 3.71
CA LEU A 174 14.87 21.06 3.58
C LEU A 174 13.90 22.08 2.96
N PHE A 175 12.93 21.64 2.16
CA PHE A 175 12.01 22.53 1.43
C PHE A 175 10.60 22.59 2.04
N ARG A 176 10.39 22.03 3.23
CA ARG A 176 9.05 21.86 3.85
C ARG A 176 8.72 22.83 4.96
N PHE A 177 9.50 23.89 5.10
CA PHE A 177 9.34 24.89 6.15
C PHE A 177 8.75 26.22 5.64
N GLU A 178 8.16 26.22 4.43
CA GLU A 178 7.47 27.36 3.83
C GLU A 178 8.33 28.64 3.81
N GLU A 179 7.90 29.72 4.49
CA GLU A 179 8.66 30.96 4.66
C GLU A 179 9.75 30.92 5.73
N HIS A 180 9.84 29.85 6.51
CA HIS A 180 10.78 29.77 7.63
C HIS A 180 12.17 29.29 7.21
N ASP A 181 13.18 29.73 7.96
CA ASP A 181 14.57 29.37 7.67
C ASP A 181 14.94 28.04 8.32
N VAL A 182 15.91 27.37 7.71
CA VAL A 182 16.42 26.06 8.12
C VAL A 182 17.88 26.21 8.52
N TYR A 183 18.27 25.61 9.64
CA TYR A 183 19.64 25.58 10.14
C TYR A 183 20.14 24.15 10.27
N LEU A 184 21.33 23.88 9.73
CA LEU A 184 21.99 22.57 9.82
C LEU A 184 23.24 22.64 10.72
N PRO A 185 23.21 21.97 11.88
CA PRO A 185 24.39 21.75 12.70
C PRO A 185 25.50 21.01 11.92
N MET A 186 26.77 21.26 12.26
CA MET A 186 27.89 20.53 11.65
C MET A 186 27.82 19.03 11.94
N MET A 187 27.37 18.67 13.15
CA MET A 187 27.17 17.26 13.53
C MET A 187 26.17 16.57 12.59
N THR A 188 25.14 17.27 12.15
CA THR A 188 24.15 16.74 11.21
C THR A 188 24.74 16.43 9.85
N LEU A 189 25.70 17.24 9.39
CA LEU A 189 26.43 16.97 8.15
C LEU A 189 27.39 15.78 8.29
N GLU A 190 28.07 15.66 9.44
CA GLU A 190 28.97 14.55 9.73
C GLU A 190 28.21 13.21 9.80
N GLU A 191 27.07 13.18 10.48
CA GLU A 191 26.22 12.00 10.52
C GLU A 191 25.65 11.66 9.14
N LEU A 192 25.24 12.66 8.35
CA LEU A 192 24.79 12.44 6.99
C LEU A 192 25.87 11.77 6.14
N ASP A 193 27.14 12.19 6.28
CA ASP A 193 28.27 11.60 5.56
C ASP A 193 28.54 10.15 5.97
N ASN A 194 28.54 9.89 7.28
CA ASN A 194 28.71 8.56 7.83
C ASN A 194 27.65 7.57 7.33
N HIS A 195 26.40 8.04 7.14
CA HIS A 195 25.29 7.23 6.66
C HIS A 195 25.23 7.06 5.13
N LYS A 196 26.13 7.64 4.33
CA LYS A 196 26.16 7.44 2.86
C LYS A 196 26.60 6.05 2.43
N LYS A 197 27.15 5.22 3.33
CA LYS A 197 27.70 3.90 3.02
C LYS A 197 26.60 2.82 3.08
N GLY A 198 26.63 1.87 2.14
CA GLY A 198 25.68 0.75 2.09
C GLY A 198 24.53 0.90 1.07
N MET A 199 23.57 -0.01 1.11
CA MET A 199 22.47 -0.09 0.12
C MET A 199 21.08 0.18 0.72
N SER A 200 21.02 0.62 1.98
CA SER A 200 19.77 0.92 2.68
C SER A 200 19.07 2.16 2.11
N GLU A 201 17.78 2.29 2.39
CA GLU A 201 17.02 3.51 2.05
C GLU A 201 17.58 4.75 2.75
N VAL A 202 17.96 4.61 4.02
CA VAL A 202 18.66 5.64 4.80
C VAL A 202 19.92 6.12 4.06
N ALA A 203 20.75 5.20 3.57
CA ALA A 203 21.96 5.56 2.83
C ALA A 203 21.65 6.21 1.47
N ARG A 204 20.57 5.81 0.81
CA ARG A 204 20.10 6.44 -0.43
C ARG A 204 19.62 7.87 -0.18
N ASN A 205 18.84 8.07 0.87
CA ASN A 205 18.30 9.38 1.25
C ASN A 205 19.43 10.30 1.68
N ALA A 206 20.39 9.82 2.48
CA ALA A 206 21.58 10.57 2.86
C ALA A 206 22.36 11.07 1.62
N ARG A 207 22.59 10.21 0.62
CA ARG A 207 23.21 10.63 -0.65
C ARG A 207 22.38 11.65 -1.42
N GLN A 208 21.06 11.52 -1.40
CA GLN A 208 20.17 12.48 -2.07
C GLN A 208 20.23 13.84 -1.41
N VAL A 209 20.13 13.91 -0.08
CA VAL A 209 20.28 15.15 0.68
C VAL A 209 21.64 15.78 0.40
N SER A 210 22.74 15.01 0.44
CA SER A 210 24.05 15.58 0.15
C SER A 210 24.20 16.13 -1.26
N ARG A 211 23.61 15.48 -2.27
CA ARG A 211 23.55 16.05 -3.63
C ARG A 211 22.73 17.34 -3.69
N THR A 212 21.64 17.40 -2.94
CA THR A 212 20.81 18.62 -2.85
C THR A 212 21.57 19.75 -2.17
N LEU A 213 22.29 19.47 -1.08
CA LEU A 213 23.13 20.44 -0.39
C LEU A 213 24.25 20.94 -1.30
N ASP A 214 24.93 20.03 -1.99
CA ASP A 214 25.97 20.37 -2.98
C ASP A 214 25.42 21.29 -4.09
N ALA A 215 24.22 20.99 -4.61
CA ALA A 215 23.57 21.83 -5.61
C ALA A 215 23.10 23.19 -5.09
N LEU A 216 22.71 23.30 -3.81
CA LEU A 216 22.36 24.57 -3.17
C LEU A 216 23.61 25.45 -2.98
N VAL A 217 24.70 24.85 -2.52
CA VAL A 217 25.98 25.55 -2.28
C VAL A 217 26.68 25.91 -3.59
N ALA A 218 26.56 25.10 -4.65
CA ALA A 218 27.19 25.36 -5.94
C ALA A 218 26.87 26.77 -6.49
N ASN A 219 27.90 27.48 -6.97
CA ASN A 219 27.80 28.85 -7.48
C ASN A 219 27.22 29.84 -6.45
N THR A 220 27.65 29.74 -5.20
CA THR A 220 27.35 30.69 -4.12
C THR A 220 28.68 31.27 -3.66
N ASP A 221 28.75 32.59 -3.47
CA ASP A 221 29.94 33.24 -2.93
C ASP A 221 30.15 32.82 -1.47
N ASP A 222 31.40 32.81 -0.98
CA ASP A 222 31.73 32.36 0.38
C ASP A 222 30.98 33.19 1.45
N ASP A 223 30.82 34.49 1.22
CA ASP A 223 30.07 35.40 2.10
C ASP A 223 28.57 35.05 2.17
N ALA A 224 28.01 34.46 1.10
CA ALA A 224 26.61 34.08 1.03
C ALA A 224 26.28 32.79 1.81
N ILE A 225 27.29 32.04 2.30
CA ILE A 225 27.09 30.95 3.24
C ILE A 225 26.72 31.50 4.63
N GLU A 226 27.32 32.61 5.04
CA GLU A 226 27.00 33.28 6.32
C GLU A 226 25.63 33.97 6.28
N GLU A 227 25.28 34.59 5.15
CA GLU A 227 23.98 35.24 4.96
C GLU A 227 22.80 34.27 4.69
N GLY A 228 23.11 32.98 4.53
CA GLY A 228 22.15 31.91 4.27
C GLY A 228 21.72 31.81 2.80
N ILE A 229 21.56 30.58 2.33
CA ILE A 229 21.29 30.25 0.92
C ILE A 229 19.78 30.11 0.70
N LEU A 230 19.20 30.81 -0.29
CA LEU A 230 17.78 30.68 -0.63
C LEU A 230 17.41 29.23 -1.01
N LEU A 231 16.45 28.65 -0.30
CA LEU A 231 15.98 27.27 -0.54
C LEU A 231 15.26 27.13 -1.90
N SER A 232 14.66 28.21 -2.39
CA SER A 232 14.01 28.27 -3.71
C SER A 232 14.97 28.22 -4.90
N LYS A 233 16.30 28.30 -4.69
CA LYS A 233 17.34 28.29 -5.73
C LYS A 233 17.25 27.07 -6.67
N LEU A 234 16.78 25.92 -6.18
CA LEU A 234 16.60 24.70 -6.97
C LEU A 234 15.21 24.56 -7.62
N GLY A 235 14.41 25.63 -7.67
CA GLY A 235 13.10 25.65 -8.33
C GLY A 235 11.91 25.31 -7.42
N ASN A 236 12.15 25.10 -6.11
CA ASN A 236 11.09 24.88 -5.11
C ASN A 236 10.47 26.22 -4.71
N LYS A 237 9.46 26.68 -5.46
CA LYS A 237 8.84 28.01 -5.29
C LYS A 237 8.13 28.20 -3.94
N ASP A 238 7.71 27.10 -3.32
CA ASP A 238 7.00 27.12 -2.04
C ASP A 238 7.95 27.28 -0.83
N ALA A 239 9.24 26.97 -1.01
CA ALA A 239 10.28 27.13 0.02
C ALA A 239 10.92 28.53 -0.07
N LYS A 240 10.30 29.51 0.60
CA LYS A 240 10.71 30.92 0.56
C LYS A 240 11.83 31.25 1.56
N GLY A 241 12.08 30.39 2.54
CA GLY A 241 13.15 30.57 3.52
C GLY A 241 14.57 30.34 3.00
N ARG A 242 15.54 30.49 3.89
CA ARG A 242 16.98 30.30 3.68
C ARG A 242 17.53 29.11 4.45
N LEU A 243 18.58 28.52 3.92
CA LEU A 243 19.38 27.46 4.53
C LEU A 243 20.65 28.07 5.14
N PHE A 244 20.86 27.85 6.43
CA PHE A 244 22.05 28.21 7.19
C PHE A 244 22.82 26.97 7.61
N PHE A 245 24.14 27.09 7.62
CA PHE A 245 25.04 26.07 8.17
C PHE A 245 25.71 26.60 9.43
N GLN A 246 26.05 25.69 10.34
CA GLN A 246 26.88 26.05 11.47
C GLN A 246 28.32 26.38 11.01
N THR A 247 28.68 27.66 11.05
CA THR A 247 30.02 28.14 10.70
C THR A 247 30.91 28.40 11.92
N LYS A 248 30.31 28.56 13.11
CA LYS A 248 31.02 28.83 14.37
C LYS A 248 30.93 27.65 15.32
N LEU A 249 32.04 27.36 16.00
CA LEU A 249 32.07 26.44 17.13
C LEU A 249 31.30 27.08 18.29
N GLN A 250 30.06 26.62 18.47
CA GLN A 250 29.19 27.06 19.55
C GLN A 250 29.36 26.08 20.71
N ILE A 251 29.93 26.55 21.81
CA ILE A 251 30.06 25.79 23.06
C ILE A 251 29.09 26.43 24.04
N ALA A 252 27.86 25.92 24.08
CA ALA A 252 26.92 26.25 25.14
C ALA A 252 27.07 25.25 26.29
N ASP A 253 27.15 25.74 27.53
CA ASP A 253 27.18 24.90 28.73
C ASP A 253 25.82 24.23 28.92
N LEU A 254 25.75 22.94 28.57
CA LEU A 254 24.64 22.08 28.97
C LEU A 254 24.76 21.73 30.46
N PRO A 255 23.64 21.52 31.18
CA PRO A 255 23.68 21.21 32.62
C PRO A 255 24.60 20.04 32.98
N GLU A 256 25.32 20.17 34.09
CA GLU A 256 26.21 19.12 34.63
C GLU A 256 25.41 17.83 34.87
N GLY A 257 25.62 16.82 34.01
CA GLY A 257 24.92 15.53 34.06
C GLY A 257 24.63 14.90 32.70
N LEU A 258 24.68 15.68 31.62
CA LEU A 258 24.58 15.13 30.26
C LEU A 258 25.94 14.60 29.78
N PRO A 259 26.01 13.37 29.20
CA PRO A 259 27.26 12.84 28.67
C PRO A 259 27.82 13.77 27.57
N GLN A 260 29.00 14.33 27.79
CA GLN A 260 29.70 15.09 26.75
C GLN A 260 30.10 14.16 25.59
N GLY A 261 29.93 14.61 24.34
CA GLY A 261 30.40 13.89 23.14
C GLY A 261 29.37 13.00 22.41
N LYS A 262 28.10 12.93 22.86
CA LYS A 262 27.03 12.34 22.03
C LYS A 262 26.50 13.36 21.02
N ALA A 263 26.32 12.94 19.77
CA ALA A 263 25.84 13.78 18.67
C ALA A 263 24.57 14.57 19.02
N ASP A 264 23.56 13.91 19.61
CA ASP A 264 22.32 14.54 20.08
C ASP A 264 22.58 15.75 20.99
N ASN A 265 23.55 15.62 21.90
CA ASN A 265 23.83 16.66 22.89
C ASN A 265 24.53 17.85 22.23
N GLN A 266 25.33 17.62 21.20
CA GLN A 266 25.93 18.70 20.42
C GLN A 266 24.86 19.49 19.64
N ILE A 267 23.88 18.80 19.05
CA ILE A 267 22.74 19.46 18.39
C ILE A 267 21.96 20.31 19.41
N LEU A 268 21.71 19.80 20.61
CA LEU A 268 21.03 20.57 21.68
C LEU A 268 21.83 21.81 22.12
N ALA A 269 23.16 21.71 22.20
CA ALA A 269 24.02 22.84 22.52
C ALA A 269 23.95 23.94 21.43
N VAL A 270 23.90 23.55 20.16
CA VAL A 270 23.71 24.48 19.02
C VAL A 270 22.37 25.20 19.12
N VAL A 271 21.28 24.47 19.38
CA VAL A 271 19.95 25.08 19.55
C VAL A 271 19.95 26.11 20.68
N ARG A 272 20.56 25.79 21.82
CA ARG A 272 20.68 26.72 22.96
C ARG A 272 21.51 27.96 22.63
N SER A 273 22.63 27.80 21.91
CA SER A 273 23.45 28.93 21.49
C SER A 273 22.68 29.87 20.57
N LEU A 274 21.98 29.30 19.58
CA LEU A 274 21.16 30.06 18.64
C LEU A 274 20.02 30.81 19.32
N GLU A 275 19.38 30.20 20.34
CA GLU A 275 18.35 30.87 21.15
C GLU A 275 18.89 32.14 21.85
N GLY A 276 20.16 32.14 22.25
CA GLY A 276 20.81 33.32 22.85
C GLY A 276 21.29 34.35 21.81
N GLU A 277 21.63 33.94 20.60
CA GLU A 277 22.11 34.82 19.52
C GLU A 277 20.96 35.50 18.73
N GLN A 278 19.81 34.84 18.66
CA GLN A 278 18.67 35.25 17.82
C GLN A 278 17.58 35.93 18.66
N GLU A 279 17.86 37.13 19.18
CA GLU A 279 16.88 37.91 19.96
C GLU A 279 15.60 38.19 19.16
N GLY A 280 14.46 37.76 19.69
CA GLY A 280 13.14 38.00 19.08
C GLY A 280 12.72 37.00 17.98
N ARG A 281 13.55 36.01 17.67
CA ARG A 281 13.24 34.97 16.69
C ARG A 281 13.11 33.59 17.36
N ALA A 282 12.02 32.88 17.07
CA ALA A 282 11.84 31.53 17.62
C ALA A 282 12.81 30.54 16.95
N VAL A 283 13.67 29.92 17.76
CA VAL A 283 14.54 28.81 17.36
C VAL A 283 13.88 27.51 17.81
N VAL A 284 13.60 26.62 16.87
CA VAL A 284 12.84 25.38 17.12
C VAL A 284 13.61 24.17 16.60
N LEU A 285 13.84 23.21 17.47
CA LEU A 285 14.45 21.93 17.10
C LEU A 285 13.42 20.99 16.48
N VAL A 286 13.71 20.45 15.30
CA VAL A 286 12.82 19.53 14.58
C VAL A 286 13.48 18.16 14.50
N SER A 287 12.83 17.15 15.07
CA SER A 287 13.34 15.78 15.08
C SER A 287 12.23 14.73 15.12
N LYS A 288 12.50 13.58 14.52
CA LYS A 288 11.67 12.38 14.64
C LYS A 288 11.92 11.58 15.92
N ASP A 289 13.08 11.75 16.56
CA ASP A 289 13.42 11.00 17.78
C ASP A 289 12.70 11.59 19.00
N ILE A 290 11.89 10.76 19.66
CA ILE A 290 11.18 11.12 20.89
C ILE A 290 12.15 11.46 22.03
N ASN A 291 13.26 10.74 22.15
CA ASN A 291 14.24 10.95 23.22
C ASN A 291 14.92 12.30 23.06
N MET A 292 15.28 12.65 21.82
CA MET A 292 15.93 13.92 21.53
C MET A 292 14.98 15.10 21.81
N ARG A 293 13.69 14.96 21.48
CA ARG A 293 12.65 15.96 21.83
C ARG A 293 12.38 16.05 23.34
N ILE A 294 12.38 14.92 24.06
CA ILE A 294 12.25 14.91 25.53
C ILE A 294 13.43 15.64 26.18
N LYS A 295 14.67 15.37 25.74
CA LYS A 295 15.87 16.07 26.22
C LYS A 295 15.77 17.58 25.97
N ALA A 296 15.38 18.00 24.77
CA ALA A 296 15.19 19.41 24.44
C ALA A 296 14.18 20.08 25.38
N ARG A 297 13.01 19.47 25.57
CA ARG A 297 11.98 19.99 26.50
C ARG A 297 12.47 20.04 27.94
N ALA A 298 13.22 19.04 28.39
CA ALA A 298 13.83 19.03 29.73
C ALA A 298 14.85 20.17 29.93
N LEU A 299 15.48 20.63 28.85
CA LEU A 299 16.40 21.78 28.84
C LEU A 299 15.69 23.12 28.61
N GLY A 300 14.37 23.12 28.44
CA GLY A 300 13.58 24.30 28.12
C GLY A 300 13.70 24.77 26.66
N LEU A 301 14.25 23.93 25.78
CA LEU A 301 14.41 24.26 24.36
C LEU A 301 13.13 23.89 23.59
N PRO A 302 12.63 24.77 22.70
CA PRO A 302 11.49 24.46 21.84
C PRO A 302 11.81 23.30 20.90
N ALA A 303 10.99 22.25 20.92
CA ALA A 303 11.16 21.09 20.05
C ALA A 303 9.84 20.54 19.51
N GLU A 304 9.85 20.20 18.22
CA GLU A 304 8.71 19.75 17.43
C GLU A 304 9.01 18.43 16.74
N ASP A 305 7.96 17.62 16.53
CA ASP A 305 8.09 16.47 15.63
C ASP A 305 8.29 16.94 14.21
N TYR A 306 9.01 16.16 13.41
CA TYR A 306 8.93 16.32 11.97
C TYR A 306 7.75 15.50 11.42
N PHE A 307 6.64 16.19 11.22
CA PHE A 307 5.49 15.70 10.47
C PHE A 307 5.65 16.10 8.99
N ASN A 308 5.36 15.16 8.09
CA ASN A 308 5.28 15.44 6.66
C ASN A 308 3.92 14.97 6.18
N ASP A 309 3.04 15.93 5.92
CA ASP A 309 1.65 15.79 5.46
C ASP A 309 1.46 15.02 4.14
N HIS A 310 2.49 14.36 3.61
CA HIS A 310 2.40 13.51 2.42
C HIS A 310 2.60 12.02 2.70
N VAL A 311 2.73 11.61 3.97
CA VAL A 311 2.70 10.19 4.36
C VAL A 311 1.47 9.94 5.22
N LEU A 312 0.29 10.18 4.63
CA LEU A 312 -1.01 9.64 5.05
C LEU A 312 -1.24 9.76 6.56
N GLU A 313 -1.35 11.00 7.06
CA GLU A 313 -1.69 11.28 8.46
C GLU A 313 -3.15 10.92 8.80
N ASP A 314 -3.93 10.46 7.83
CA ASP A 314 -5.26 9.93 8.06
C ASP A 314 -5.36 8.47 7.61
N THR A 315 -4.77 7.54 8.36
CA THR A 315 -5.12 6.13 8.16
C THR A 315 -6.58 5.82 8.52
N ASP A 316 -7.22 6.70 9.29
CA ASP A 316 -8.67 6.73 9.53
C ASP A 316 -9.48 7.33 8.35
N LEU A 317 -8.85 8.01 7.39
CA LEU A 317 -9.47 8.50 6.13
C LEU A 317 -8.87 7.83 4.88
N LEU A 318 -8.36 6.60 5.00
CA LEU A 318 -8.00 5.85 3.80
C LEU A 318 -9.21 5.73 2.89
N TYR A 319 -9.02 6.16 1.64
CA TYR A 319 -9.99 6.03 0.59
C TYR A 319 -10.50 4.59 0.57
N SER A 320 -11.77 4.37 0.95
CA SER A 320 -12.35 3.02 1.10
C SER A 320 -12.82 2.41 -0.22
N GLY A 321 -12.86 3.22 -1.29
CA GLY A 321 -13.46 2.84 -2.56
C GLY A 321 -14.99 2.81 -2.54
N ILE A 322 -15.62 3.12 -1.41
CA ILE A 322 -17.06 3.05 -1.20
C ILE A 322 -17.57 4.38 -0.64
N VAL A 323 -18.69 4.87 -1.16
CA VAL A 323 -19.37 6.04 -0.60
C VAL A 323 -20.88 5.81 -0.48
N GLN A 324 -21.44 6.20 0.66
CA GLN A 324 -22.88 6.27 0.83
C GLN A 324 -23.41 7.55 0.18
N LEU A 325 -24.40 7.40 -0.69
CA LEU A 325 -25.11 8.53 -1.26
C LEU A 325 -26.07 9.11 -0.21
N PRO A 326 -26.27 10.44 -0.19
CA PRO A 326 -27.28 11.06 0.67
C PRO A 326 -28.70 10.54 0.38
N ASP A 327 -29.56 10.47 1.39
CA ASP A 327 -30.96 10.03 1.24
C ASP A 327 -31.74 10.85 0.19
N ASP A 328 -31.38 12.12 0.01
CA ASP A 328 -31.99 13.02 -0.98
C ASP A 328 -31.28 13.04 -2.34
N PHE A 329 -30.35 12.11 -2.59
CA PHE A 329 -29.53 12.05 -3.81
C PHE A 329 -30.39 12.11 -5.07
N TRP A 330 -31.39 11.23 -5.20
CA TRP A 330 -32.25 11.20 -6.38
C TRP A 330 -33.10 12.48 -6.53
N ASN A 331 -33.50 13.13 -5.44
CA ASN A 331 -34.25 14.38 -5.51
C ASN A 331 -33.38 15.53 -6.06
N LYS A 332 -32.10 15.57 -5.69
CA LYS A 332 -31.15 16.61 -6.12
C LYS A 332 -30.51 16.35 -7.50
N HIS A 333 -30.51 15.10 -7.97
CA HIS A 333 -29.79 14.70 -9.19
C HIS A 333 -30.69 14.07 -10.27
N GLY A 334 -31.99 13.86 -9.97
CA GLY A 334 -32.92 13.14 -10.85
C GLY A 334 -33.62 13.97 -11.92
N LYS A 335 -33.51 15.31 -11.90
CA LYS A 335 -34.28 16.21 -12.78
C LYS A 335 -33.99 15.98 -14.28
N ASP A 336 -32.71 15.77 -14.62
CA ASP A 336 -32.23 15.53 -15.98
C ASP A 336 -31.55 14.14 -16.09
N MET A 337 -32.02 13.17 -15.30
CA MET A 337 -31.42 11.85 -15.27
C MET A 337 -31.82 11.03 -16.49
N GLU A 338 -30.82 10.46 -17.17
CA GLU A 338 -31.03 9.49 -18.24
C GLU A 338 -30.74 8.08 -17.73
N SER A 339 -31.49 7.09 -18.20
CA SER A 339 -31.22 5.68 -17.91
C SER A 339 -31.26 4.86 -19.19
N TRP A 340 -30.31 3.95 -19.37
CA TRP A 340 -30.31 3.00 -20.47
C TRP A 340 -29.76 1.65 -20.01
N SER A 341 -30.01 0.60 -20.80
CA SER A 341 -29.45 -0.73 -20.55
C SER A 341 -28.56 -1.14 -21.73
N GLU A 342 -27.42 -1.73 -21.42
CA GLU A 342 -26.51 -2.30 -22.39
C GLU A 342 -26.49 -3.83 -22.23
N ASN A 343 -26.63 -4.56 -23.34
CA ASN A 343 -26.50 -6.01 -23.34
C ASN A 343 -25.10 -6.40 -23.85
N LYS A 344 -24.26 -6.92 -22.95
CA LYS A 344 -22.95 -7.49 -23.31
C LYS A 344 -22.90 -8.95 -22.87
N ASN A 345 -22.55 -9.85 -23.79
CA ASN A 345 -22.41 -11.29 -23.52
C ASN A 345 -23.66 -11.91 -22.86
N GLY A 346 -24.86 -11.49 -23.28
CA GLY A 346 -26.13 -11.98 -22.71
C GLY A 346 -26.48 -11.42 -21.32
N GLN A 347 -25.71 -10.47 -20.79
CA GLN A 347 -25.98 -9.79 -19.54
C GLN A 347 -26.45 -8.36 -19.80
N SER A 348 -27.65 -8.03 -19.30
CA SER A 348 -28.22 -6.68 -19.35
C SER A 348 -27.74 -5.89 -18.15
N THR A 349 -26.99 -4.82 -18.39
CA THR A 349 -26.51 -3.92 -17.36
C THR A 349 -27.17 -2.55 -17.52
N THR A 350 -27.73 -2.03 -16.43
CA THR A 350 -28.38 -0.72 -16.42
C THR A 350 -27.39 0.37 -16.03
N TYR A 351 -27.49 1.51 -16.71
CA TYR A 351 -26.70 2.71 -16.45
C TYR A 351 -27.62 3.89 -16.17
N TYR A 352 -27.16 4.79 -15.32
CA TYR A 352 -27.79 6.08 -15.02
C TYR A 352 -26.80 7.19 -15.29
N ARG A 353 -27.20 8.22 -16.03
CA ARG A 353 -26.48 9.48 -16.13
C ARG A 353 -27.14 10.48 -15.20
N VAL A 354 -26.39 10.96 -14.23
CA VAL A 354 -26.88 11.90 -13.21
C VAL A 354 -26.05 13.17 -13.23
N THR A 355 -26.69 14.31 -13.02
CA THR A 355 -26.01 15.61 -12.93
C THR A 355 -26.36 16.28 -11.61
N GLY A 356 -25.37 16.77 -10.88
CA GLY A 356 -25.64 17.56 -9.68
C GLY A 356 -24.43 17.81 -8.77
N PRO A 357 -24.66 18.45 -7.62
CA PRO A 357 -23.59 19.02 -6.79
C PRO A 357 -22.74 17.97 -6.05
N PHE A 358 -23.22 16.74 -5.89
CA PHE A 358 -22.46 15.66 -5.23
C PHE A 358 -21.52 14.92 -6.20
N VAL A 359 -21.72 15.05 -7.51
CA VAL A 359 -20.91 14.33 -8.51
C VAL A 359 -19.42 14.69 -8.45
N PRO A 360 -19.00 15.97 -8.31
CA PRO A 360 -17.59 16.33 -8.28
C PRO A 360 -16.77 15.71 -7.14
N SER A 361 -17.40 15.22 -6.06
CA SER A 361 -16.70 14.52 -4.98
C SER A 361 -16.51 13.02 -5.21
N LEU A 362 -17.08 12.47 -6.29
CA LEU A 362 -16.95 11.07 -6.64
C LEU A 362 -15.64 10.81 -7.40
N LEU A 363 -15.19 9.56 -7.36
CA LEU A 363 -14.05 9.07 -8.15
C LEU A 363 -14.50 7.99 -9.14
N VAL A 364 -13.78 7.87 -10.25
CA VAL A 364 -14.00 6.76 -11.21
C VAL A 364 -13.73 5.43 -10.52
N ASN A 365 -14.56 4.44 -10.84
CA ASN A 365 -14.62 3.10 -10.24
C ASN A 365 -14.94 3.06 -8.74
N GLN A 366 -15.28 4.19 -8.11
CA GLN A 366 -15.82 4.21 -6.75
C GLN A 366 -17.20 3.55 -6.72
N PHE A 367 -17.44 2.73 -5.71
CA PHE A 367 -18.75 2.15 -5.44
C PHE A 367 -19.62 3.14 -4.68
N VAL A 368 -20.87 3.25 -5.12
CA VAL A 368 -21.88 4.11 -4.51
C VAL A 368 -23.02 3.23 -4.01
N TYR A 369 -23.57 3.53 -2.84
CA TYR A 369 -24.77 2.86 -2.36
C TYR A 369 -25.75 3.81 -1.71
N LEU A 370 -27.03 3.44 -1.77
CA LEU A 370 -28.12 4.11 -1.08
C LEU A 370 -28.98 3.03 -0.43
N GLU A 371 -29.18 3.11 0.88
CA GLU A 371 -30.01 2.19 1.66
C GLU A 371 -30.97 3.01 2.53
N PRO A 372 -32.09 3.49 1.96
CA PRO A 372 -32.99 4.40 2.65
C PRO A 372 -33.72 3.70 3.80
N ASN A 373 -33.76 4.34 4.97
CA ASN A 373 -34.52 3.84 6.14
C ASN A 373 -36.05 4.01 5.99
N ASN A 374 -36.49 4.70 4.93
CA ASN A 374 -37.89 5.04 4.66
C ASN A 374 -38.64 3.98 3.81
N GLY A 375 -38.00 2.84 3.49
CA GLY A 375 -38.58 1.78 2.68
C GLY A 375 -38.49 1.97 1.16
N GLU A 376 -37.82 3.03 0.68
CA GLU A 376 -37.42 3.14 -0.73
C GLU A 376 -36.39 2.04 -1.07
N ALA A 377 -36.34 1.63 -2.35
CA ALA A 377 -35.48 0.51 -2.72
C ALA A 377 -34.00 0.90 -2.69
N SER A 378 -33.17 -0.01 -2.19
CA SER A 378 -31.73 0.17 -2.16
C SER A 378 -31.14 0.27 -3.57
N PHE A 379 -30.09 1.07 -3.71
CA PHE A 379 -29.32 1.21 -4.93
C PHE A 379 -27.85 0.88 -4.67
N TYR A 380 -27.27 0.07 -5.55
CA TYR A 380 -25.85 -0.25 -5.56
C TYR A 380 -25.31 -0.01 -6.96
N GLY A 381 -24.30 0.86 -7.06
CA GLY A 381 -23.71 1.23 -8.35
C GLY A 381 -22.20 1.41 -8.28
N GLN A 382 -21.60 1.54 -9.46
CA GLN A 382 -20.21 1.93 -9.64
C GLN A 382 -20.12 3.13 -10.58
N VAL A 383 -19.32 4.12 -10.22
CA VAL A 383 -19.03 5.27 -11.08
C VAL A 383 -18.16 4.80 -12.25
N LYS A 384 -18.64 4.88 -13.49
CA LYS A 384 -17.85 4.50 -14.68
C LYS A 384 -17.24 5.69 -15.41
N GLN A 385 -17.90 6.85 -15.38
CA GLN A 385 -17.41 8.07 -16.03
C GLN A 385 -17.80 9.30 -15.22
N LEU A 386 -16.93 10.32 -15.27
CA LEU A 386 -17.15 11.63 -14.67
C LEU A 386 -16.83 12.72 -15.71
N ASN A 387 -17.70 13.71 -15.82
CA ASN A 387 -17.49 14.90 -16.63
C ASN A 387 -18.07 16.12 -15.89
N GLY A 388 -17.22 16.84 -15.17
CA GLY A 388 -17.62 17.98 -14.35
C GLY A 388 -18.66 17.59 -13.30
N LYS A 389 -19.91 18.03 -13.48
CA LYS A 389 -21.03 17.74 -12.58
C LYS A 389 -21.87 16.53 -13.01
N THR A 390 -21.48 15.83 -14.07
CA THR A 390 -22.22 14.69 -14.62
C THR A 390 -21.46 13.39 -14.41
N ALA A 391 -22.13 12.36 -13.89
CA ALA A 391 -21.59 11.02 -13.69
C ALA A 391 -22.41 9.98 -14.44
N VAL A 392 -21.73 8.93 -14.92
CA VAL A 392 -22.38 7.70 -15.37
C VAL A 392 -22.19 6.63 -14.30
N LEU A 393 -23.30 6.19 -13.71
CA LEU A 393 -23.36 5.13 -12.70
C LEU A 393 -23.82 3.84 -13.37
N ARG A 394 -23.09 2.75 -13.16
CA ARG A 394 -23.46 1.40 -13.59
C ARG A 394 -24.07 0.65 -12.41
N VAL A 395 -25.27 0.09 -12.58
CA VAL A 395 -25.88 -0.79 -11.57
C VAL A 395 -25.02 -2.04 -11.41
N LEU A 396 -24.80 -2.45 -10.17
CA LEU A 396 -23.98 -3.63 -9.89
C LEU A 396 -24.72 -4.92 -10.21
N ARG A 397 -23.95 -5.93 -10.61
CA ARG A 397 -24.44 -7.29 -10.63
C ARG A 397 -24.53 -7.80 -9.19
N ASP A 398 -25.62 -8.51 -8.88
CA ASP A 398 -25.82 -9.11 -7.57
C ASP A 398 -25.15 -10.49 -7.49
N PHE A 399 -23.94 -10.54 -6.93
CA PHE A 399 -23.20 -11.76 -6.67
C PHE A 399 -23.61 -12.47 -5.37
N SER A 400 -24.59 -11.95 -4.62
CA SER A 400 -25.15 -12.67 -3.46
C SER A 400 -26.08 -13.81 -3.91
N HIS A 401 -26.67 -13.68 -5.09
CA HIS A 401 -27.58 -14.68 -5.66
C HIS A 401 -26.82 -15.86 -6.28
N ASN A 402 -27.21 -17.10 -5.96
CA ASN A 402 -26.54 -18.33 -6.42
C ASN A 402 -26.34 -18.44 -7.94
N LYS A 403 -27.28 -17.92 -8.75
CA LYS A 403 -27.15 -17.89 -10.23
C LYS A 403 -25.96 -17.05 -10.75
N ASN A 404 -25.46 -16.15 -9.91
CA ASN A 404 -24.34 -15.26 -10.24
C ASN A 404 -23.07 -15.65 -9.50
N ASN A 405 -23.00 -16.84 -8.87
CA ASN A 405 -21.80 -17.28 -8.16
C ASN A 405 -20.55 -17.22 -9.08
N VAL A 406 -19.39 -16.95 -8.49
CA VAL A 406 -18.10 -16.96 -9.16
C VAL A 406 -17.34 -18.17 -8.64
N TRP A 407 -17.16 -19.20 -9.47
CA TRP A 407 -16.50 -20.44 -9.09
C TRP A 407 -17.04 -21.03 -7.76
N GLY A 408 -18.37 -21.13 -7.65
CA GLY A 408 -19.06 -21.63 -6.46
C GLY A 408 -19.17 -20.64 -5.29
N VAL A 409 -18.57 -19.45 -5.37
CA VAL A 409 -18.59 -18.44 -4.30
C VAL A 409 -19.64 -17.37 -4.56
N THR A 410 -20.46 -17.07 -3.56
CA THR A 410 -21.37 -15.92 -3.54
C THR A 410 -20.91 -14.87 -2.54
N ALA A 411 -21.26 -13.61 -2.79
CA ALA A 411 -21.06 -12.52 -1.84
C ALA A 411 -22.00 -12.69 -0.64
N ARG A 412 -21.46 -12.57 0.59
CA ARG A 412 -22.26 -12.63 1.83
C ARG A 412 -22.71 -11.27 2.32
N ASN A 413 -21.99 -10.24 1.94
CA ASN A 413 -22.29 -8.86 2.28
C ASN A 413 -22.01 -7.94 1.09
N ARG A 414 -22.40 -6.67 1.26
CA ARG A 414 -22.27 -5.63 0.23
C ARG A 414 -20.82 -5.42 -0.23
N GLU A 415 -19.88 -5.42 0.70
CA GLU A 415 -18.47 -5.16 0.42
C GLU A 415 -17.86 -6.28 -0.42
N GLN A 416 -18.20 -7.54 -0.13
CA GLN A 416 -17.83 -8.68 -0.97
C GLN A 416 -18.49 -8.63 -2.35
N ASN A 417 -19.74 -8.15 -2.44
CA ASN A 417 -20.41 -7.95 -3.73
C ASN A 417 -19.69 -6.88 -4.57
N PHE A 418 -19.24 -5.80 -3.94
CA PHE A 418 -18.44 -4.76 -4.58
C PHE A 418 -17.09 -5.32 -5.05
N ALA A 419 -16.41 -6.07 -4.19
CA ALA A 419 -15.15 -6.73 -4.53
C ALA A 419 -15.31 -7.66 -5.74
N LEU A 420 -16.34 -8.52 -5.78
CA LEU A 420 -16.58 -9.40 -6.94
C LEU A 420 -16.91 -8.63 -8.22
N ASN A 421 -17.72 -7.55 -8.15
CA ASN A 421 -17.95 -6.69 -9.30
C ASN A 421 -16.66 -6.09 -9.84
N LEU A 422 -15.74 -5.68 -8.96
CA LEU A 422 -14.45 -5.12 -9.35
C LEU A 422 -13.50 -6.19 -9.91
N LEU A 423 -13.39 -7.34 -9.24
CA LEU A 423 -12.53 -8.46 -9.63
C LEU A 423 -12.93 -9.06 -10.99
N MET A 424 -14.22 -9.08 -11.29
CA MET A 424 -14.78 -9.61 -12.53
C MET A 424 -14.89 -8.57 -13.66
N ASP A 425 -14.58 -7.29 -13.41
CA ASP A 425 -14.57 -6.25 -14.45
C ASP A 425 -13.26 -6.35 -15.26
N PRO A 426 -13.29 -6.75 -16.55
CA PRO A 426 -12.08 -6.86 -17.36
C PRO A 426 -11.43 -5.51 -17.69
N GLU A 427 -12.16 -4.40 -17.52
CA GLU A 427 -11.63 -3.04 -17.77
C GLU A 427 -10.74 -2.53 -16.64
N CYS A 428 -10.75 -3.19 -15.48
CA CYS A 428 -9.93 -2.83 -14.32
C CYS A 428 -8.67 -3.71 -14.27
N ASP A 429 -7.55 -3.20 -14.77
CA ASP A 429 -6.26 -3.90 -14.77
C ASP A 429 -5.63 -3.98 -13.38
N PHE A 430 -5.88 -3.00 -12.51
CA PHE A 430 -5.27 -2.92 -11.18
C PHE A 430 -6.32 -2.86 -10.07
N VAL A 431 -6.36 -3.87 -9.22
CA VAL A 431 -7.35 -3.99 -8.15
C VAL A 431 -6.65 -4.07 -6.80
N THR A 432 -7.15 -3.31 -5.84
CA THR A 432 -6.67 -3.38 -4.45
C THR A 432 -7.82 -3.73 -3.51
N LEU A 433 -7.65 -4.78 -2.72
CA LEU A 433 -8.60 -5.18 -1.68
C LEU A 433 -7.94 -5.07 -0.32
N LEU A 434 -8.45 -4.15 0.50
CA LEU A 434 -8.07 -4.01 1.89
C LEU A 434 -9.11 -4.64 2.79
N GLY A 435 -8.72 -5.02 4.00
CA GLY A 435 -9.65 -5.46 5.02
C GLY A 435 -8.99 -6.35 6.04
N GLN A 436 -9.66 -6.54 7.18
CA GLN A 436 -9.17 -7.42 8.25
C GLN A 436 -9.07 -8.87 7.76
N ALA A 437 -8.32 -9.71 8.49
CA ALA A 437 -8.29 -11.14 8.18
C ALA A 437 -9.71 -11.75 8.23
N GLY A 438 -10.00 -12.79 7.46
CA GLY A 438 -11.34 -13.42 7.44
C GLY A 438 -12.45 -12.65 6.67
N THR A 439 -12.13 -11.53 6.02
CA THR A 439 -13.05 -10.80 5.12
C THR A 439 -13.22 -11.47 3.74
N GLY A 440 -12.40 -12.48 3.44
CA GLY A 440 -12.50 -13.28 2.20
C GLY A 440 -11.66 -12.77 1.02
N LYS A 441 -10.76 -11.78 1.20
CA LYS A 441 -9.91 -11.21 0.13
C LYS A 441 -9.29 -12.27 -0.79
N THR A 442 -8.50 -13.19 -0.23
CA THR A 442 -7.79 -14.24 -0.97
C THR A 442 -8.74 -15.23 -1.62
N LEU A 443 -9.81 -15.62 -0.92
CA LEU A 443 -10.85 -16.51 -1.46
C LEU A 443 -11.55 -15.91 -2.69
N LEU A 444 -12.01 -14.66 -2.60
CA LEU A 444 -12.69 -13.96 -3.70
C LEU A 444 -11.75 -13.75 -4.89
N ALA A 445 -10.49 -13.40 -4.63
CA ALA A 445 -9.47 -13.23 -5.66
C ALA A 445 -9.17 -14.54 -6.40
N LEU A 446 -9.02 -15.65 -5.67
CA LEU A 446 -8.79 -16.98 -6.25
C LEU A 446 -10.00 -17.45 -7.06
N ALA A 447 -11.22 -17.34 -6.51
CA ALA A 447 -12.44 -17.70 -7.22
C ALA A 447 -12.58 -16.92 -8.54
N SER A 448 -12.35 -15.59 -8.48
CA SER A 448 -12.40 -14.72 -9.66
C SER A 448 -11.30 -15.04 -10.68
N GLY A 449 -10.11 -15.39 -10.21
CA GLY A 449 -8.99 -15.81 -11.04
C GLY A 449 -9.27 -17.14 -11.74
N LEU A 450 -9.81 -18.13 -11.02
CA LEU A 450 -10.16 -19.45 -11.59
C LEU A 450 -11.27 -19.33 -12.63
N ALA A 451 -12.34 -18.59 -12.33
CA ALA A 451 -13.39 -18.30 -13.31
C ALA A 451 -12.83 -17.61 -14.57
N GLN A 452 -11.91 -16.66 -14.39
CA GLN A 452 -11.31 -15.93 -15.51
C GLN A 452 -10.25 -16.71 -16.30
N VAL A 453 -9.62 -17.74 -15.72
CA VAL A 453 -8.59 -18.56 -16.37
C VAL A 453 -9.15 -19.85 -16.98
N LEU A 454 -10.10 -20.49 -16.31
CA LEU A 454 -10.63 -21.80 -16.69
C LEU A 454 -11.95 -21.70 -17.46
N GLU A 455 -12.90 -20.88 -17.01
CA GLU A 455 -14.22 -20.76 -17.65
C GLU A 455 -14.19 -19.79 -18.84
N THR A 456 -13.84 -18.52 -18.57
CA THR A 456 -13.87 -17.47 -19.61
C THR A 456 -12.58 -17.41 -20.44
N LYS A 457 -11.49 -18.02 -19.96
CA LYS A 457 -10.18 -18.08 -20.61
C LYS A 457 -9.62 -16.71 -21.00
N LEU A 458 -9.95 -15.68 -20.22
CA LEU A 458 -9.44 -14.32 -20.40
C LEU A 458 -7.94 -14.23 -20.06
N TYR A 459 -7.51 -14.98 -19.05
CA TYR A 459 -6.09 -15.09 -18.67
C TYR A 459 -5.61 -16.52 -18.82
N ASN A 460 -4.31 -16.68 -19.05
CA ASN A 460 -3.73 -17.99 -19.28
C ASN A 460 -3.41 -18.74 -17.98
N GLU A 461 -3.03 -18.00 -16.93
CA GLU A 461 -2.46 -18.55 -15.70
C GLU A 461 -2.61 -17.56 -14.54
N ILE A 462 -2.78 -18.09 -13.34
CA ILE A 462 -2.78 -17.35 -12.08
C ILE A 462 -1.37 -17.39 -11.51
N ILE A 463 -0.80 -16.22 -11.21
CA ILE A 463 0.47 -16.11 -10.49
C ILE A 463 0.18 -15.57 -9.11
N VAL A 464 0.71 -16.21 -8.08
CA VAL A 464 0.56 -15.75 -6.69
C VAL A 464 1.95 -15.43 -6.14
N THR A 465 2.08 -14.28 -5.50
CA THR A 465 3.29 -13.87 -4.80
C THR A 465 2.96 -13.32 -3.42
N ARG A 466 3.81 -13.61 -2.43
CA ARG A 466 3.66 -13.18 -1.05
C ARG A 466 5.02 -12.70 -0.52
N VAL A 467 5.02 -11.67 0.31
CA VAL A 467 6.23 -11.22 1.03
C VAL A 467 6.47 -12.18 2.19
N THR A 468 7.65 -12.81 2.23
CA THR A 468 8.10 -13.54 3.41
C THR A 468 8.72 -12.54 4.37
N VAL A 469 7.99 -12.15 5.42
CA VAL A 469 8.57 -11.43 6.56
C VAL A 469 9.04 -12.50 7.56
N PRO A 470 10.33 -12.59 7.88
CA PRO A 470 10.80 -13.55 8.87
C PRO A 470 10.24 -13.18 10.25
N VAL A 471 9.59 -14.14 10.90
CA VAL A 471 9.14 -14.01 12.29
C VAL A 471 10.19 -14.66 13.18
N GLY A 472 11.11 -13.86 13.74
CA GLY A 472 12.17 -14.32 14.65
C GLY A 472 13.60 -14.11 14.14
N GLU A 473 14.59 -14.77 14.76
CA GLU A 473 15.96 -14.81 14.23
C GLU A 473 15.93 -15.42 12.83
N ASP A 474 16.59 -14.72 11.89
CA ASP A 474 16.65 -15.06 10.47
C ASP A 474 17.07 -16.53 10.34
N ILE A 475 16.10 -17.43 10.18
CA ILE A 475 16.36 -18.83 9.88
C ILE A 475 16.96 -18.75 8.49
N GLY A 476 18.30 -18.73 8.42
CA GLY A 476 19.01 -18.48 7.18
C GLY A 476 18.46 -19.35 6.04
N PHE A 477 18.69 -18.93 4.79
CA PHE A 477 18.13 -19.55 3.58
C PHE A 477 17.77 -21.04 3.72
N LEU A 478 16.48 -21.35 3.81
CA LEU A 478 15.98 -22.73 3.70
C LEU A 478 16.58 -23.35 2.43
N PRO A 479 17.41 -24.40 2.50
CA PRO A 479 17.87 -25.07 1.29
C PRO A 479 16.67 -25.77 0.61
N GLY A 480 16.50 -25.58 -0.69
CA GLY A 480 15.35 -26.12 -1.42
C GLY A 480 14.92 -25.28 -2.62
N THR A 481 13.96 -25.82 -3.37
CA THR A 481 13.29 -25.15 -4.50
C THR A 481 12.48 -23.93 -4.03
N GLU A 482 12.10 -23.05 -4.96
CA GLU A 482 11.25 -21.90 -4.66
C GLU A 482 9.92 -22.33 -4.01
N GLU A 483 9.33 -23.43 -4.48
CA GLU A 483 8.08 -23.97 -3.93
C GLU A 483 8.25 -24.52 -2.52
N GLU A 484 9.32 -25.27 -2.23
CA GLU A 484 9.61 -25.80 -0.89
C GLU A 484 9.82 -24.68 0.14
N LYS A 485 10.48 -23.58 -0.27
CA LYS A 485 10.68 -22.38 0.56
C LYS A 485 9.39 -21.63 0.86
N MET A 486 8.46 -21.63 -0.10
CA MET A 486 7.16 -21.01 0.06
C MET A 486 6.15 -21.93 0.75
N GLY A 487 6.48 -23.21 0.94
CA GLY A 487 5.63 -24.27 1.51
C GLY A 487 4.87 -23.89 2.80
N PRO A 488 5.50 -23.27 3.81
CA PRO A 488 4.79 -22.85 5.02
C PRO A 488 3.65 -21.85 4.76
N TRP A 489 3.78 -21.06 3.69
CA TRP A 489 2.79 -20.05 3.29
C TRP A 489 1.71 -20.61 2.37
N MET A 490 1.90 -21.83 1.86
CA MET A 490 0.98 -22.51 0.95
C MET A 490 -0.25 -23.09 1.65
N GLY A 491 -0.15 -23.45 2.94
CA GLY A 491 -1.26 -24.08 3.66
C GLY A 491 -2.56 -23.26 3.59
N ALA A 492 -2.48 -21.95 3.84
CA ALA A 492 -3.64 -21.07 3.76
C ALA A 492 -4.21 -20.92 2.33
N PHE A 493 -3.38 -21.08 1.30
CA PHE A 493 -3.83 -21.10 -0.10
C PHE A 493 -4.50 -22.42 -0.44
N ASP A 494 -3.92 -23.55 -0.04
CA ASP A 494 -4.48 -24.88 -0.24
C ASP A 494 -5.84 -25.03 0.48
N ASP A 495 -5.99 -24.49 1.69
CA ASP A 495 -7.26 -24.47 2.42
C ASP A 495 -8.36 -23.74 1.63
N ASN A 496 -8.03 -22.59 1.02
CA ASN A 496 -8.97 -21.86 0.18
C ASN A 496 -9.30 -22.64 -1.10
N LEU A 497 -8.33 -23.31 -1.72
CA LEU A 497 -8.57 -24.15 -2.88
C LEU A 497 -9.45 -25.36 -2.54
N GLU A 498 -9.32 -25.94 -1.35
CA GLU A 498 -10.20 -27.02 -0.89
C GLU A 498 -11.66 -26.54 -0.79
N VAL A 499 -11.89 -25.34 -0.26
CA VAL A 499 -13.23 -24.73 -0.21
C VAL A 499 -13.81 -24.55 -1.62
N LEU A 500 -13.00 -24.08 -2.56
CA LEU A 500 -13.40 -23.87 -3.96
C LEU A 500 -13.63 -25.19 -4.74
N ASN A 501 -13.05 -26.30 -4.27
CA ASN A 501 -13.23 -27.62 -4.89
C ASN A 501 -14.47 -28.38 -4.38
N LYS A 502 -15.06 -27.94 -3.25
CA LYS A 502 -16.26 -28.57 -2.66
C LYS A 502 -17.55 -28.29 -3.43
N SER A 503 -17.56 -27.37 -4.39
CA SER A 503 -18.76 -27.03 -5.17
C SER A 503 -19.15 -28.10 -6.19
N ASP A 504 -18.25 -28.99 -6.60
CA ASP A 504 -18.54 -30.10 -7.51
C ASP A 504 -18.94 -31.37 -6.75
N ASN A 505 -20.19 -31.39 -6.27
CA ASN A 505 -20.77 -32.57 -5.62
C ASN A 505 -21.11 -33.71 -6.61
N ASP A 506 -21.24 -33.42 -7.91
CA ASP A 506 -21.65 -34.38 -8.95
C ASP A 506 -20.48 -35.16 -9.60
N ALA A 507 -19.24 -34.70 -9.42
CA ALA A 507 -18.07 -35.43 -9.90
C ALA A 507 -17.62 -36.47 -8.85
N GLY A 508 -17.59 -37.75 -9.23
CA GLY A 508 -17.00 -38.81 -8.39
C GLY A 508 -15.53 -38.50 -8.02
N GLU A 509 -14.95 -39.26 -7.07
CA GLU A 509 -13.59 -39.03 -6.56
C GLU A 509 -12.53 -38.84 -7.66
N TRP A 510 -12.64 -39.58 -8.76
CA TRP A 510 -11.73 -39.48 -9.90
C TRP A 510 -11.85 -38.16 -10.69
N GLY A 511 -13.07 -37.63 -10.85
CA GLY A 511 -13.32 -36.35 -11.51
C GLY A 511 -12.84 -35.16 -10.66
N ARG A 512 -12.93 -35.28 -9.33
CA ARG A 512 -12.36 -34.28 -8.41
C ARG A 512 -10.84 -34.21 -8.48
N ALA A 513 -10.17 -35.37 -8.50
CA ALA A 513 -8.71 -35.42 -8.62
C ALA A 513 -8.21 -34.79 -9.92
N ALA A 514 -8.83 -35.13 -11.06
CA ALA A 514 -8.46 -34.54 -12.35
C ALA A 514 -8.70 -33.02 -12.42
N THR A 515 -9.80 -32.54 -11.82
CA THR A 515 -10.11 -31.11 -11.73
C THR A 515 -9.11 -30.39 -10.83
N GLN A 516 -8.71 -31.00 -9.73
CA GLN A 516 -7.73 -30.45 -8.80
C GLN A 516 -6.33 -30.36 -9.42
N ASP A 517 -5.92 -31.37 -10.19
CA ASP A 517 -4.66 -31.34 -10.95
C ASP A 517 -4.68 -30.24 -12.03
N LEU A 518 -5.80 -30.07 -12.72
CA LEU A 518 -5.96 -29.00 -13.70
C LEU A 518 -5.86 -27.61 -13.04
N ILE A 519 -6.53 -27.39 -11.92
CA ILE A 519 -6.47 -26.14 -11.15
C ILE A 519 -5.02 -25.87 -10.71
N ARG A 520 -4.36 -26.85 -10.09
CA ARG A 520 -2.97 -26.72 -9.65
C ARG A 520 -2.01 -26.44 -10.81
N SER A 521 -2.26 -26.99 -11.99
CA SER A 521 -1.42 -26.72 -13.17
C SER A 521 -1.45 -25.25 -13.61
N ARG A 522 -2.57 -24.54 -13.37
CA ARG A 522 -2.81 -23.14 -13.76
C ARG A 522 -2.45 -22.11 -12.69
N ILE A 523 -2.10 -22.53 -11.49
CA ILE A 523 -1.65 -21.66 -10.41
C ILE A 523 -0.14 -21.81 -10.25
N LYS A 524 0.59 -20.70 -10.32
CA LYS A 524 2.04 -20.67 -10.07
C LYS A 524 2.36 -19.76 -8.90
N ILE A 525 3.01 -20.31 -7.88
CA ILE A 525 3.53 -19.51 -6.78
C ILE A 525 4.94 -19.06 -7.13
N LYS A 526 5.19 -17.76 -6.99
CA LYS A 526 6.46 -17.12 -7.30
C LYS A 526 6.88 -16.16 -6.21
N SER A 527 8.17 -16.16 -5.91
CA SER A 527 8.79 -15.18 -5.02
C SER A 527 8.87 -13.81 -5.70
N LEU A 528 8.96 -12.76 -4.89
CA LEU A 528 9.14 -11.39 -5.38
C LEU A 528 10.39 -11.24 -6.27
N ASN A 529 11.47 -11.96 -5.95
CA ASN A 529 12.72 -11.91 -6.70
C ASN A 529 12.57 -12.47 -8.12
N PHE A 530 11.72 -13.48 -8.31
CA PHE A 530 11.43 -14.07 -9.61
C PHE A 530 10.74 -13.08 -10.56
N MET A 531 9.96 -12.15 -10.00
CA MET A 531 9.19 -11.17 -10.76
C MET A 531 10.08 -10.10 -11.43
N ARG A 532 11.28 -9.87 -10.88
CA ARG A 532 12.19 -8.83 -11.36
C ARG A 532 12.75 -9.19 -12.75
N GLY A 533 12.75 -8.21 -13.65
CA GLY A 533 13.29 -8.38 -15.01
C GLY A 533 12.37 -9.08 -16.01
N ARG A 534 11.16 -9.49 -15.60
CA ARG A 534 10.19 -10.16 -16.47
C ARG A 534 9.10 -9.22 -16.97
N THR A 535 8.28 -9.68 -17.90
CA THR A 535 7.03 -9.01 -18.32
C THR A 535 5.95 -10.09 -18.37
N PHE A 536 4.80 -9.84 -17.73
CA PHE A 536 3.69 -10.77 -17.66
C PHE A 536 2.61 -10.35 -18.66
N VAL A 537 2.22 -11.25 -19.55
CA VAL A 537 1.20 -10.99 -20.59
C VAL A 537 0.07 -11.98 -20.41
N ASN A 538 -1.17 -11.50 -20.44
CA ASN A 538 -2.39 -12.31 -20.24
C ASN A 538 -2.34 -13.13 -18.94
N LYS A 539 -1.88 -12.53 -17.84
CA LYS A 539 -1.77 -13.18 -16.51
C LYS A 539 -2.73 -12.56 -15.50
N PHE A 540 -3.16 -13.38 -14.55
CA PHE A 540 -3.89 -12.93 -13.36
C PHE A 540 -2.94 -12.99 -12.16
N LEU A 541 -2.38 -11.85 -11.77
CA LEU A 541 -1.34 -11.77 -10.73
C LEU A 541 -1.94 -11.35 -9.39
N ILE A 542 -1.79 -12.18 -8.37
CA ILE A 542 -2.19 -11.91 -6.98
C ILE A 542 -0.94 -11.62 -6.15
N ILE A 543 -0.91 -10.46 -5.52
CA ILE A 543 0.10 -10.06 -4.55
C ILE A 543 -0.59 -10.06 -3.18
N ASP A 544 -0.34 -11.12 -2.39
CA ASP A 544 -0.93 -11.29 -1.06
C ASP A 544 -0.01 -10.75 0.04
N GLU A 545 -0.59 -10.37 1.17
CA GLU A 545 0.07 -9.61 2.25
C GLU A 545 0.84 -8.38 1.74
N ALA A 546 0.23 -7.65 0.80
CA ALA A 546 0.85 -6.52 0.13
C ALA A 546 1.19 -5.36 1.09
N GLN A 547 0.61 -5.30 2.30
CA GLN A 547 0.94 -4.29 3.30
C GLN A 547 2.41 -4.33 3.72
N ASN A 548 3.06 -5.50 3.60
CA ASN A 548 4.46 -5.70 3.95
C ASN A 548 5.44 -5.27 2.83
N LEU A 549 4.93 -4.77 1.70
CA LEU A 549 5.75 -4.24 0.61
C LEU A 549 6.06 -2.77 0.82
N THR A 550 7.28 -2.35 0.49
CA THR A 550 7.64 -0.93 0.33
C THR A 550 7.06 -0.36 -0.98
N PRO A 551 6.86 0.96 -1.10
CA PRO A 551 6.43 1.60 -2.35
C PRO A 551 7.33 1.26 -3.55
N LYS A 552 8.64 1.10 -3.32
CA LYS A 552 9.61 0.73 -4.36
C LYS A 552 9.43 -0.71 -4.83
N GLN A 553 9.18 -1.64 -3.93
CA GLN A 553 8.90 -3.04 -4.30
C GLN A 553 7.57 -3.13 -5.05
N MET A 554 6.54 -2.45 -4.56
CA MET A 554 5.23 -2.39 -5.22
C MET A 554 5.36 -1.85 -6.66
N LYS A 555 6.05 -0.71 -6.84
CA LYS A 555 6.34 -0.17 -8.17
C LYS A 555 7.10 -1.18 -9.05
N THR A 556 8.03 -1.94 -8.49
CA THR A 556 8.82 -2.94 -9.22
C THR A 556 7.98 -4.11 -9.70
N LEU A 557 6.91 -4.48 -8.98
CA LEU A 557 5.98 -5.55 -9.37
C LEU A 557 4.95 -5.06 -10.37
N VAL A 558 4.30 -3.92 -10.10
CA VAL A 558 3.22 -3.39 -10.95
C VAL A 558 3.73 -3.05 -12.34
N THR A 559 4.95 -2.52 -12.47
CA THR A 559 5.57 -2.20 -13.77
C THR A 559 5.93 -3.42 -14.61
N ARG A 560 5.65 -4.64 -14.14
CA ARG A 560 5.85 -5.90 -14.87
C ARG A 560 4.60 -6.38 -15.60
N ALA A 561 3.44 -5.76 -15.35
CA ALA A 561 2.25 -6.02 -16.15
C ALA A 561 2.48 -5.56 -17.60
N GLY A 562 2.50 -6.53 -18.51
CA GLY A 562 2.30 -6.31 -19.94
C GLY A 562 0.81 -6.38 -20.31
N PRO A 563 0.50 -6.30 -21.61
CA PRO A 563 -0.89 -6.27 -22.09
C PRO A 563 -1.74 -7.45 -21.61
N GLY A 564 -3.00 -7.18 -21.30
CA GLY A 564 -3.97 -8.18 -20.85
C GLY A 564 -3.67 -8.79 -19.48
N THR A 565 -2.78 -8.19 -18.68
CA THR A 565 -2.49 -8.66 -17.33
C THR A 565 -3.27 -7.85 -16.30
N LYS A 566 -3.95 -8.57 -15.40
CA LYS A 566 -4.63 -8.00 -14.25
C LYS A 566 -3.82 -8.27 -12.98
N ILE A 567 -3.58 -7.24 -12.17
CA ILE A 567 -2.86 -7.31 -10.90
C ILE A 567 -3.81 -7.00 -9.75
N LEU A 568 -3.78 -7.86 -8.73
CA LEU A 568 -4.53 -7.72 -7.48
C LEU A 568 -3.54 -7.55 -6.33
N CYS A 569 -3.67 -6.50 -5.55
CA CYS A 569 -2.98 -6.36 -4.27
C CYS A 569 -3.98 -6.59 -3.13
N LEU A 570 -3.72 -7.59 -2.30
CA LEU A 570 -4.53 -7.96 -1.16
C LEU A 570 -3.74 -7.66 0.11
N GLY A 571 -4.37 -7.10 1.13
CA GLY A 571 -3.67 -6.89 2.40
C GLY A 571 -4.54 -6.37 3.52
N ASN A 572 -3.90 -6.21 4.68
CA ASN A 572 -4.49 -5.64 5.88
C ASN A 572 -3.52 -4.59 6.45
N ILE A 573 -3.83 -3.31 6.32
CA ILE A 573 -2.95 -2.23 6.79
C ILE A 573 -2.75 -2.27 8.31
N ALA A 574 -3.75 -2.72 9.07
CA ALA A 574 -3.66 -2.89 10.52
C ALA A 574 -2.72 -4.05 10.95
N GLN A 575 -2.22 -4.86 10.02
CA GLN A 575 -1.39 -6.03 10.28
C GLN A 575 -0.10 -5.96 9.45
N ILE A 576 0.72 -4.96 9.73
CA ILE A 576 2.07 -4.85 9.16
C ILE A 576 3.01 -5.68 10.04
N ASP A 577 3.60 -6.71 9.46
CA ASP A 577 4.47 -7.66 10.19
C ASP A 577 5.91 -7.15 10.30
N THR A 578 6.29 -6.16 9.48
CA THR A 578 7.66 -5.63 9.46
C THR A 578 7.80 -4.35 10.29
N PRO A 579 8.80 -4.26 11.19
CA PRO A 579 8.99 -3.07 12.02
C PRO A 579 9.47 -1.83 11.25
N TYR A 580 9.83 -2.00 9.97
CA TYR A 580 10.33 -0.91 9.11
C TYR A 580 9.23 -0.20 8.33
N LEU A 581 8.00 -0.69 8.38
CA LEU A 581 6.85 -0.08 7.71
C LEU A 581 5.81 0.33 8.74
N THR A 582 5.12 1.40 8.40
CA THR A 582 3.94 1.92 9.08
C THR A 582 2.80 1.95 8.06
N GLU A 583 1.59 2.16 8.55
CA GLU A 583 0.40 2.25 7.70
C GLU A 583 0.56 3.31 6.59
N GLY A 584 1.14 4.47 6.91
CA GLY A 584 1.41 5.53 5.94
C GLY A 584 2.59 5.24 5.00
N SER A 585 3.59 4.47 5.45
CA SER A 585 4.77 4.14 4.64
C SER A 585 4.66 2.84 3.85
N SER A 586 3.55 2.10 4.00
CA SER A 586 3.28 0.88 3.26
C SER A 586 3.12 1.14 1.75
N GLY A 587 3.70 0.28 0.95
CA GLY A 587 3.55 0.29 -0.50
C GLY A 587 2.12 0.05 -0.95
N LEU A 588 1.30 -0.63 -0.15
CA LEU A 588 -0.12 -0.85 -0.43
C LEU A 588 -0.91 0.46 -0.29
N THR A 589 -0.71 1.19 0.81
CA THR A 589 -1.34 2.50 1.02
C THR A 589 -0.92 3.50 -0.06
N TYR A 590 0.37 3.50 -0.41
CA TYR A 590 0.91 4.32 -1.49
C TYR A 590 0.22 4.06 -2.84
N VAL A 591 -0.01 2.80 -3.24
CA VAL A 591 -0.68 2.53 -4.52
C VAL A 591 -2.17 2.82 -4.49
N VAL A 592 -2.86 2.60 -3.37
CA VAL A 592 -4.27 2.98 -3.25
C VAL A 592 -4.43 4.49 -3.50
N ASP A 593 -3.59 5.31 -2.87
CA ASP A 593 -3.62 6.77 -3.05
C ASP A 593 -3.29 7.19 -4.49
N ARG A 594 -2.24 6.60 -5.09
CA ARG A 594 -1.78 6.99 -6.44
C ARG A 594 -2.66 6.49 -7.58
N PHE A 595 -3.40 5.40 -7.37
CA PHE A 595 -4.26 4.82 -8.40
C PHE A 595 -5.73 5.28 -8.27
N LYS A 596 -6.14 5.89 -7.14
CA LYS A 596 -7.52 6.36 -6.97
C LYS A 596 -7.94 7.29 -8.12
N GLY A 597 -9.12 7.03 -8.68
CA GLY A 597 -9.66 7.80 -9.82
C GLY A 597 -9.11 7.42 -11.19
N TRP A 598 -8.11 6.54 -11.31
CA TRP A 598 -7.70 6.01 -12.62
C TRP A 598 -8.73 5.00 -13.14
N SER A 599 -9.16 5.17 -14.40
CA SER A 599 -10.27 4.42 -15.02
C SER A 599 -10.07 2.91 -15.11
N HIS A 600 -8.82 2.45 -15.05
CA HIS A 600 -8.46 1.03 -15.11
C HIS A 600 -8.01 0.48 -13.75
N SER A 601 -8.35 1.17 -12.67
CA SER A 601 -8.14 0.64 -11.32
C SER A 601 -9.36 0.79 -10.43
N GLY A 602 -9.42 -0.05 -9.41
CA GLY A 602 -10.39 0.10 -8.34
C GLY A 602 -9.83 -0.35 -7.01
N HIS A 603 -10.50 0.09 -5.97
CA HIS A 603 -10.17 -0.19 -4.59
C HIS A 603 -11.45 -0.54 -3.84
N VAL A 604 -11.39 -1.49 -2.91
CA VAL A 604 -12.46 -1.79 -1.96
C VAL A 604 -11.83 -2.13 -0.61
N THR A 605 -12.26 -1.43 0.44
CA THR A 605 -12.02 -1.83 1.82
C THR A 605 -13.17 -2.70 2.33
N LEU A 606 -12.85 -3.93 2.74
CA LEU A 606 -13.74 -4.86 3.43
C LEU A 606 -13.61 -4.62 4.94
N ALA A 607 -14.52 -3.83 5.51
CA ALA A 607 -14.51 -3.49 6.92
C ALA A 607 -15.09 -4.63 7.78
N ARG A 608 -16.08 -5.37 7.27
CA ARG A 608 -16.77 -6.40 8.06
C ARG A 608 -16.28 -7.81 7.73
N GLY A 609 -15.72 -8.48 8.73
CA GLY A 609 -15.37 -9.89 8.67
C GLY A 609 -16.62 -10.79 8.62
N GLU A 610 -16.51 -11.92 7.93
CA GLU A 610 -17.51 -13.00 7.94
C GLU A 610 -17.00 -14.17 8.79
N ARG A 611 -16.44 -13.86 9.97
CA ARG A 611 -15.79 -14.86 10.82
C ARG A 611 -16.81 -15.56 11.72
N SER A 612 -16.32 -16.57 12.44
CA SER A 612 -17.06 -17.14 13.55
C SER A 612 -17.20 -16.12 14.69
N ARG A 613 -18.26 -16.25 15.49
CA ARG A 613 -18.51 -15.39 16.67
C ARG A 613 -17.29 -15.28 17.60
N LEU A 614 -16.48 -16.34 17.69
CA LEU A 614 -15.25 -16.36 18.50
C LEU A 614 -14.17 -15.42 17.94
N ALA A 615 -13.93 -15.48 16.63
CA ALA A 615 -12.84 -14.73 16.01
C ALA A 615 -13.19 -13.26 15.76
N ASP A 616 -14.48 -12.92 15.71
CA ASP A 616 -14.95 -11.53 15.81
C ASP A 616 -14.72 -10.99 17.23
N HIS A 617 -15.21 -11.68 18.25
CA HIS A 617 -15.02 -11.24 19.64
C HIS A 617 -13.54 -11.12 20.03
N ALA A 618 -12.70 -12.06 19.60
CA ALA A 618 -11.25 -12.00 19.84
C ALA A 618 -10.59 -10.77 19.19
N SER A 619 -11.05 -10.33 18.01
CA SER A 619 -10.51 -9.15 17.32
C SER A 619 -10.88 -7.84 18.00
N ASP A 620 -11.97 -7.83 18.77
CA ASP A 620 -12.42 -6.63 19.48
C ASP A 620 -11.75 -6.48 20.86
N VAL A 621 -11.29 -7.59 21.47
CA VAL A 621 -10.82 -7.62 22.87
C VAL A 621 -9.32 -7.89 23.05
N LEU A 622 -8.62 -8.34 22.01
CA LEU A 622 -7.16 -8.57 21.99
C LEU A 622 -6.49 -7.55 21.09
#